data_AF-A0A453GTK9-F1
#
_entry.id   AF-A0A453GTK9-F1
#
_cell.length_a   1.000
_cell.length_b   1.000
_cell.length_c   1.000
_cell.angle_alpha   90.00
_cell.angle_beta   90.00
_cell.angle_gamma   90.00
#
_symmetry.space_group_name_H-M   'P 1'
#
loop_
_entity.id
_entity.type
_entity.pdbx_description
1 polymer ?
#
loop_
_entity_poly.entity_id
_entity_poly.type
_entity_poly.pdbx_seq_one_letter_code
_entity_poly.pdbx_strand_id
1 'polypeptide(L)'
;RFGFFQRPAAREFIVFVARTVALRTRAGTRQTVQHQEYKVHCYNQGGLCAVAFTDDHYPVRSAFSLLGKVLEEYLKSFGDSWRTAEDKATQHWQYLDDALAKYQ
;
A
#
# COMPACT_ATOMS: atom_id res chain seq x y z
N ARG A 1 -14.56 2.84 -8.92
CA ARG A 1 -13.92 3.80 -9.87
C ARG A 1 -14.36 5.22 -9.51
N PHE A 2 -13.46 6.22 -9.55
CA PHE A 2 -13.77 7.62 -9.22
C PHE A 2 -13.99 8.48 -10.48
N GLY A 3 -14.97 9.39 -10.43
CA GLY A 3 -15.21 10.36 -11.51
C GLY A 3 -14.05 11.36 -11.66
N PHE A 4 -13.88 11.95 -12.85
CA PHE A 4 -12.71 12.80 -13.17
C PHE A 4 -12.45 13.89 -12.12
N PHE A 5 -13.50 14.60 -11.68
CA PHE A 5 -13.40 15.66 -10.66
C PHE A 5 -13.20 15.15 -9.23
N GLN A 6 -13.49 13.88 -8.96
CA GLN A 6 -13.33 13.25 -7.64
C GLN A 6 -11.92 12.65 -7.45
N ARG A 7 -11.19 12.38 -8.55
CA ARG A 7 -9.87 11.72 -8.49
C ARG A 7 -8.85 12.44 -7.60
N PRO A 8 -8.72 13.79 -7.62
CA PRO A 8 -7.77 14.48 -6.75
C PRO A 8 -8.09 14.26 -5.26
N ALA A 9 -9.35 14.48 -4.87
CA ALA A 9 -9.81 14.28 -3.50
C ALA A 9 -9.69 12.80 -3.07
N ALA A 10 -10.05 11.87 -3.94
CA ALA A 10 -9.90 10.43 -3.68
C ALA A 10 -8.43 10.03 -3.49
N ARG A 11 -7.51 10.59 -4.29
CA ARG A 11 -6.07 10.34 -4.13
C ARG A 11 -5.56 10.82 -2.78
N GLU A 12 -5.90 12.04 -2.38
CA GLU A 12 -5.51 12.59 -1.08
C GLU A 12 -6.06 11.75 0.07
N PHE A 13 -7.33 11.37 -0.02
CA PHE A 13 -7.98 10.50 0.94
C PHE A 13 -7.30 9.13 1.06
N ILE A 14 -7.04 8.45 -0.06
CA ILE A 14 -6.37 7.14 -0.08
C ILE A 14 -4.99 7.24 0.57
N VAL A 15 -4.19 8.27 0.23
CA VAL A 15 -2.86 8.48 0.81
C VAL A 15 -2.95 8.76 2.31
N PHE A 16 -3.92 9.56 2.75
CA PHE A 16 -4.14 9.85 4.17
C PHE A 16 -4.47 8.60 4.98
N VAL A 17 -5.41 7.78 4.49
CA VAL A 17 -5.80 6.53 5.16
C VAL A 17 -4.63 5.55 5.15
N ALA A 18 -3.93 5.39 4.02
CA ALA A 18 -2.79 4.50 3.91
C ALA A 18 -1.67 4.84 4.91
N ARG A 19 -1.33 6.13 5.04
CA ARG A 19 -0.35 6.60 6.04
C ARG A 19 -0.80 6.31 7.46
N THR A 20 -2.06 6.58 7.76
CA THR A 20 -2.63 6.34 9.10
C THR A 20 -2.58 4.85 9.47
N VAL A 21 -2.91 3.96 8.53
CA VAL A 21 -2.88 2.51 8.76
C VAL A 21 -1.43 2.00 8.87
N ALA A 22 -0.52 2.48 8.04
CA ALA A 22 0.90 2.12 8.11
C ALA A 22 1.51 2.47 9.47
N LEU A 23 1.27 3.69 9.98
CA LEU A 23 1.77 4.15 11.28
C LEU A 23 1.19 3.37 12.47
N ARG A 24 -0.03 2.85 12.35
CA ARG A 24 -0.69 2.06 13.40
C ARG A 24 -0.33 0.58 13.36
N THR A 25 0.16 0.08 12.23
CA THR A 25 0.53 -1.32 12.06
C THR A 25 1.90 -1.58 12.66
N ARG A 26 1.95 -2.42 13.70
CA ARG A 26 3.22 -2.75 14.40
C ARG A 26 4.21 -3.44 13.46
N ALA A 27 5.50 -3.23 13.69
CA ALA A 27 6.56 -3.89 12.94
C ALA A 27 6.42 -5.43 13.01
N GLY A 28 6.54 -6.09 11.87
CA GLY A 28 6.41 -7.54 11.74
C GLY A 28 4.97 -8.05 11.68
N THR A 29 3.97 -7.17 11.67
CA THR A 29 2.56 -7.56 11.69
C THR A 29 1.82 -7.20 10.41
N ARG A 30 0.68 -7.87 10.22
CA ARG A 30 -0.29 -7.62 9.15
C ARG A 30 -1.59 -7.14 9.78
N GLN A 31 -2.20 -6.14 9.18
CA GLN A 31 -3.46 -5.57 9.66
C GLN A 31 -4.41 -5.31 8.50
N THR A 32 -5.70 -5.51 8.75
CA THR A 32 -6.77 -5.05 7.86
C THR A 32 -7.63 -4.06 8.64
N VAL A 33 -7.92 -2.91 8.04
CA VAL A 33 -8.82 -1.90 8.59
C VAL A 33 -9.96 -1.73 7.61
N GLN A 34 -11.19 -1.90 8.09
CA GLN A 34 -12.38 -1.54 7.33
C GLN A 34 -12.63 -0.04 7.48
N HIS A 35 -12.82 0.65 6.36
CA HIS A 35 -13.14 2.06 6.32
C HIS A 35 -14.26 2.30 5.30
N GLN A 36 -15.49 2.49 5.80
CA GLN A 36 -16.69 2.55 4.98
C GLN A 36 -16.83 1.29 4.10
N GLU A 37 -16.92 1.45 2.78
CA GLU A 37 -17.06 0.37 1.79
C GLU A 37 -15.72 -0.24 1.35
N TYR A 38 -14.60 0.28 1.89
CA TYR A 38 -13.25 -0.13 1.53
C TYR A 38 -12.57 -0.92 2.64
N LYS A 39 -11.66 -1.80 2.23
CA LYS A 39 -10.72 -2.49 3.11
C LYS A 39 -9.31 -2.00 2.82
N VAL A 40 -8.57 -1.73 3.88
CA VAL A 40 -7.18 -1.29 3.81
C VAL A 40 -6.32 -2.36 4.47
N HIS A 41 -5.51 -3.03 3.64
CA HIS A 41 -4.60 -4.07 4.07
C HIS A 41 -3.20 -3.49 4.18
N CYS A 42 -2.53 -3.69 5.31
CA CYS A 42 -1.17 -3.24 5.54
C CYS A 42 -0.30 -4.39 6.01
N TYR A 43 0.89 -4.50 5.44
CA TYR A 43 1.94 -5.40 5.90
C TYR A 43 3.19 -4.59 6.22
N ASN A 44 3.60 -4.60 7.49
CA ASN A 44 4.81 -3.95 7.98
C ASN A 44 5.92 -4.99 8.17
N GLN A 45 6.91 -4.99 7.30
CA GLN A 45 8.08 -5.86 7.35
C GLN A 45 9.26 -5.11 7.96
N GLY A 46 9.28 -5.03 9.29
CA GLY A 46 10.42 -4.49 10.05
C GLY A 46 10.69 -3.00 9.85
N GLY A 47 9.65 -2.20 9.57
CA GLY A 47 9.73 -0.76 9.34
C GLY A 47 9.32 -0.36 7.91
N LEU A 48 9.51 -1.25 6.93
CA LEU A 48 9.02 -1.04 5.56
C LEU A 48 7.57 -1.52 5.46
N CYS A 49 6.65 -0.62 5.09
CA CYS A 49 5.23 -0.91 5.02
C CYS A 49 4.73 -0.90 3.57
N ALA A 50 3.99 -1.94 3.19
CA ALA A 50 3.18 -1.92 1.97
C ALA A 50 1.70 -1.90 2.35
N VAL A 51 0.93 -1.07 1.63
CA VAL A 51 -0.50 -0.86 1.88
C VAL A 51 -1.30 -1.04 0.60
N ALA A 52 -2.38 -1.81 0.66
CA ALA A 52 -3.35 -1.97 -0.41
C ALA A 52 -4.70 -1.42 0.04
N PHE A 53 -5.29 -0.56 -0.78
CA PHE A 53 -6.63 0.00 -0.58
C PHE A 53 -7.55 -0.65 -1.60
N THR A 54 -8.52 -1.45 -1.13
CA THR A 54 -9.35 -2.31 -1.97
C THR A 54 -10.83 -2.17 -1.62
N ASP A 55 -11.70 -2.60 -2.53
CA ASP A 55 -13.12 -2.79 -2.21
C ASP A 55 -13.30 -3.95 -1.21
N ASP A 56 -14.43 -3.98 -0.50
CA ASP A 56 -14.71 -4.98 0.54
C ASP A 56 -14.66 -6.44 0.04
N HIS A 57 -15.06 -6.64 -1.22
CA HIS A 57 -15.14 -7.94 -1.88
C HIS A 57 -13.79 -8.49 -2.33
N TYR A 58 -12.72 -7.68 -2.29
CA TYR A 58 -11.40 -8.14 -2.69
C TYR A 58 -10.87 -9.19 -1.70
N PRO A 59 -10.41 -10.37 -2.14
CA PRO A 59 -9.99 -11.43 -1.23
C PRO A 59 -8.77 -11.02 -0.41
N VAL A 60 -8.89 -11.09 0.92
CA VAL A 60 -7.83 -10.74 1.89
C VAL A 60 -6.52 -11.52 1.62
N ARG A 61 -6.63 -12.80 1.25
CA ARG A 61 -5.47 -13.64 0.92
C ARG A 61 -4.71 -13.11 -0.30
N SER A 62 -5.43 -12.68 -1.33
CA SER A 62 -4.84 -12.11 -2.54
C SER A 62 -4.13 -10.79 -2.22
N ALA A 63 -4.75 -9.94 -1.41
CA ALA A 63 -4.15 -8.67 -0.98
C ALA A 63 -2.82 -8.88 -0.26
N PHE A 64 -2.77 -9.76 0.75
CA PHE A 64 -1.52 -10.02 1.46
C PHE A 64 -0.48 -10.79 0.62
N SER A 65 -0.91 -11.63 -0.31
CA SER A 65 0.01 -12.26 -1.26
C SER A 65 0.66 -11.22 -2.17
N LEU A 66 -0.10 -10.22 -2.63
CA LEU A 66 0.42 -9.10 -3.41
C LEU A 66 1.39 -8.24 -2.59
N LEU A 67 0.98 -7.83 -1.39
CA LEU A 67 1.81 -7.00 -0.51
C LEU A 67 3.16 -7.65 -0.18
N GLY A 68 3.17 -8.97 0.07
CA GLY A 68 4.43 -9.71 0.27
C GLY A 68 5.36 -9.65 -0.94
N LYS A 69 4.83 -9.93 -2.15
CA LYS A 69 5.63 -9.86 -3.40
C LYS A 69 6.17 -8.46 -3.66
N VAL A 70 5.36 -7.42 -3.42
CA VAL A 70 5.76 -6.02 -3.60
C VAL A 70 6.90 -5.65 -2.64
N LEU A 71 6.84 -6.07 -1.37
CA LEU A 71 7.91 -5.82 -0.42
C LEU A 71 9.20 -6.58 -0.78
N GLU A 72 9.09 -7.84 -1.18
CA GLU A 72 10.24 -8.64 -1.63
C GLU A 72 10.94 -8.01 -2.85
N GLU A 73 10.18 -7.61 -3.87
CA GLU A 73 10.74 -6.97 -5.06
C GLU A 73 11.28 -5.56 -4.78
N TYR A 74 10.67 -4.82 -3.83
CA TYR A 74 11.20 -3.53 -3.41
C TYR A 74 12.57 -3.69 -2.74
N LEU A 75 12.69 -4.63 -1.78
CA LEU A 75 13.97 -4.91 -1.11
C LEU A 75 15.03 -5.41 -2.08
N LYS A 76 14.65 -6.24 -3.06
CA LYS A 76 15.56 -6.71 -4.12
C LYS A 76 16.04 -5.57 -5.03
N SER A 77 15.18 -4.61 -5.34
CA SER A 77 15.49 -3.52 -6.26
C SER A 77 16.25 -2.36 -5.59
N PHE A 78 15.92 -2.06 -4.33
CA PHE A 78 16.36 -0.84 -3.64
C PHE A 78 17.12 -1.09 -2.33
N GLY A 79 17.20 -2.33 -1.86
CA GLY A 79 17.89 -2.69 -0.62
C GLY A 79 17.34 -1.94 0.60
N ASP A 80 18.25 -1.41 1.42
CA ASP A 80 17.93 -0.66 2.65
C ASP A 80 17.87 0.87 2.45
N SER A 81 17.85 1.35 1.20
CA SER A 81 17.84 2.80 0.90
C SER A 81 16.65 3.55 1.52
N TRP A 82 15.54 2.86 1.79
CA TRP A 82 14.36 3.39 2.47
C TRP A 82 14.64 3.86 3.91
N ARG A 83 15.69 3.35 4.57
CA ARG A 83 16.01 3.73 5.96
C ARG A 83 16.52 5.17 6.09
N THR A 84 17.10 5.69 5.02
CA THR A 84 17.64 7.05 4.94
C THR A 84 16.78 7.95 4.05
N ALA A 85 15.63 7.48 3.59
CA ALA A 85 14.76 8.23 2.70
C ALA A 85 14.04 9.35 3.47
N GLU A 86 13.85 10.50 2.81
CA GLU A 86 13.06 11.60 3.35
C GLU A 86 11.55 11.28 3.34
N ASP A 87 10.81 11.77 4.34
CA ASP A 87 9.37 11.49 4.56
C ASP A 87 8.44 11.79 3.37
N LYS A 88 8.89 12.58 2.38
CA LYS A 88 8.11 12.98 1.20
C LYS A 88 8.71 12.53 -0.13
N ALA A 89 9.76 11.72 -0.11
CA ALA A 89 10.36 11.20 -1.31
C ALA A 89 9.31 10.37 -2.09
N THR A 90 8.96 10.85 -3.29
CA THR A 90 8.08 10.11 -4.21
C THR A 90 8.96 9.44 -5.24
N GLN A 91 9.12 8.13 -5.11
CA GLN A 91 9.88 7.34 -6.07
C GLN A 91 8.91 6.63 -7.02
N HIS A 92 9.00 6.97 -8.30
CA HIS A 92 8.30 6.22 -9.33
C HIS A 92 8.91 4.81 -9.43
N TRP A 93 8.06 3.79 -9.43
CA TRP A 93 8.50 2.40 -9.56
C TRP A 93 7.54 1.62 -10.46
N GLN A 94 8.00 1.34 -11.69
CA GLN A 94 7.19 0.72 -12.74
C GLN A 94 6.53 -0.60 -12.31
N TYR A 95 7.24 -1.41 -11.51
CA TYR A 95 6.71 -2.67 -11.00
C TYR A 95 5.42 -2.48 -10.19
N LEU A 96 5.29 -1.37 -9.45
CA LEU A 96 4.09 -1.09 -8.67
C LEU A 96 2.89 -0.85 -9.59
N ASP A 97 3.09 -0.12 -10.70
CA ASP A 97 2.04 0.15 -11.68
C ASP A 97 1.62 -1.14 -12.40
N ASP A 98 2.59 -1.97 -12.78
CA ASP A 98 2.35 -3.27 -13.43
C ASP A 98 1.61 -4.23 -12.48
N ALA A 99 1.99 -4.24 -11.20
CA ALA A 99 1.31 -5.02 -10.19
C ALA A 99 -0.13 -4.51 -9.95
N LEU A 100 -0.36 -3.21 -9.93
CA LEU A 100 -1.70 -2.66 -9.80
C LEU A 100 -2.59 -3.09 -10.98
N ALA A 101 -2.08 -3.04 -12.21
CA ALA A 101 -2.82 -3.46 -13.40
C ALA A 101 -3.11 -4.96 -13.42
N LYS A 102 -2.19 -5.80 -12.93
CA LYS A 102 -2.32 -7.26 -12.93
C LYS A 102 -3.30 -7.79 -11.89
N TYR A 103 -3.46 -7.10 -10.76
CA TYR A 103 -4.23 -7.56 -9.60
C TYR A 103 -5.54 -6.80 -9.38
N GLN A 104 -6.00 -6.06 -10.40
CA GLN A 104 -7.33 -5.43 -10.48
C GLN A 104 -8.45 -6.42 -10.76
#